data_AF-A0A6C6XEJ9-F1
#
_entry.id   AF-A0A6C6XEJ9-F1
#
_cell.length_a   1.000
_cell.length_b   1.000
_cell.length_c   1.000
_cell.angle_alpha   90.00
_cell.angle_beta   90.00
_cell.angle_gamma   90.00
#
_symmetry.space_group_name_H-M   'P 1'
#
loop_
_entity.id
_entity.type
_entity.pdbx_description
1 polymer ?
#
loop_
_entity_poly.entity_id
_entity_poly.type
_entity_poly.pdbx_seq_one_letter_code
_entity_poly.pdbx_strand_id
1 'polypeptide(L)'
;MLDVFKEFRLTPKQFDHLVNELRTAMDRVRTQERLIMKSAVEYGKMPKKSFIALFTGNESSEAWLDEILSSDKPYAEKIKRNEEEIRRSIAKLKMIEEETSLNVQNIKDISRRMSIGEAKA
;
A
#
# COMPACT_ATOMS: atom_id res chain seq x y z
N MET A 1 12.44 11.13 20.70
CA MET A 1 11.94 12.05 19.65
C MET A 1 10.42 12.12 19.59
N LEU A 2 9.68 11.00 19.62
CA LEU A 2 8.20 11.00 19.62
C LEU A 2 7.58 11.75 20.81
N ASP A 3 8.18 11.70 21.99
CA ASP A 3 7.62 12.37 23.18
C ASP A 3 7.80 13.89 23.17
N VAL A 4 8.85 14.39 22.52
CA VAL A 4 9.07 15.84 22.32
C VAL A 4 8.07 16.40 21.31
N PHE A 5 7.65 15.60 20.32
CA PHE A 5 6.64 16.00 19.34
C PHE A 5 5.24 16.19 19.96
N LYS A 6 4.94 15.52 21.08
CA LYS A 6 3.69 15.71 21.85
C LYS A 6 3.67 16.99 22.67
N GLU A 7 4.84 17.54 23.02
CA GLU A 7 4.98 18.80 23.76
C GLU A 7 4.82 20.03 22.86
N PHE A 8 5.00 19.86 21.55
CA PHE A 8 4.64 20.90 20.59
C PHE A 8 3.11 21.04 20.55
N ARG A 9 2.60 22.13 21.13
CA ARG A 9 1.26 22.65 20.82
C ARG A 9 1.22 23.12 19.37
N LEU A 10 1.13 22.16 18.45
CA LEU A 10 0.86 22.42 17.04
C LEU A 10 -0.47 23.15 16.96
N THR A 11 -0.50 24.25 16.20
CA THR A 11 -1.75 24.95 15.94
C THR A 11 -2.69 23.96 15.23
N PRO A 12 -3.98 23.84 15.62
CA PRO A 12 -4.90 22.84 15.06
C PRO A 12 -4.85 22.74 13.52
N LYS A 13 -4.72 23.88 12.82
CA LYS A 13 -4.60 23.96 11.36
C LYS A 13 -3.39 23.25 10.76
N GLN A 14 -2.23 23.24 11.44
CA GLN A 14 -1.03 22.53 10.97
C GLN A 14 -1.15 21.03 11.18
N PHE A 15 -1.77 20.62 12.29
CA PHE A 15 -2.05 19.22 12.54
C PHE A 15 -3.05 18.64 11.53
N ASP A 16 -4.14 19.38 11.24
CA ASP A 16 -5.12 19.00 10.23
C ASP A 16 -4.49 18.85 8.83
N HIS A 17 -3.52 19.70 8.50
CA HIS A 17 -2.80 19.61 7.22
C HIS A 17 -2.02 18.29 7.11
N LEU A 18 -1.21 17.96 8.12
CA LEU A 18 -0.45 16.70 8.16
C LEU A 18 -1.35 15.46 8.12
N VAL A 19 -2.47 15.50 8.85
CA VAL A 19 -3.47 14.43 8.83
C VAL A 19 -4.08 14.27 7.43
N ASN A 20 -4.42 15.36 6.75
CA ASN A 20 -4.97 15.32 5.41
C ASN A 20 -3.97 14.80 4.37
N GLU A 21 -2.69 15.16 4.49
CA GLU A 21 -1.63 14.59 3.65
C GLU A 21 -1.51 13.08 3.83
N LEU A 22 -1.52 12.59 5.07
CA LEU A 22 -1.48 11.16 5.36
C LEU A 22 -2.72 10.42 4.81
N ARG A 23 -3.93 11.00 4.96
CA ARG A 23 -5.16 10.44 4.37
C ARG A 23 -5.06 10.35 2.85
N THR A 24 -4.54 11.39 2.21
CA THR A 24 -4.35 11.43 0.76
C THR A 24 -3.35 10.37 0.30
N ALA A 25 -2.22 10.21 1.01
CA ALA A 25 -1.24 9.16 0.74
C ALA A 25 -1.86 7.76 0.87
N MET A 26 -2.66 7.54 1.92
CA MET A 26 -3.38 6.29 2.14
C MET A 26 -4.41 5.95 1.05
N ASP A 27 -5.14 6.95 0.56
CA ASP A 27 -6.11 6.73 -0.51
C ASP A 27 -5.40 6.41 -1.84
N ARG A 28 -4.24 7.03 -2.10
CA ARG A 28 -3.37 6.65 -3.22
C ARG A 28 -2.88 5.20 -3.10
N VAL A 29 -2.39 4.79 -1.92
CA VAL A 29 -1.99 3.40 -1.63
C VAL A 29 -3.15 2.44 -1.91
N ARG A 30 -4.32 2.66 -1.30
CA ARG A 30 -5.50 1.81 -1.47
C ARG A 30 -5.93 1.69 -2.93
N THR A 31 -5.78 2.76 -3.70
CA THR A 31 -6.08 2.76 -5.14
C THR A 31 -5.13 1.83 -5.89
N GLN A 32 -3.82 1.91 -5.64
CA GLN A 32 -2.84 1.01 -6.27
C GLN A 32 -3.04 -0.44 -5.83
N GLU A 33 -3.27 -0.71 -4.54
CA GLU A 33 -3.54 -2.06 -4.04
C GLU A 33 -4.77 -2.69 -4.72
N ARG A 34 -5.85 -1.92 -4.90
CA ARG A 34 -7.06 -2.38 -5.59
C ARG A 34 -6.79 -2.69 -7.06
N LEU A 35 -6.00 -1.86 -7.75
CA LEU A 35 -5.62 -2.09 -9.15
C LEU A 35 -4.79 -3.38 -9.28
N ILE A 36 -3.79 -3.56 -8.41
CA ILE A 36 -2.98 -4.78 -8.36
C ILE A 36 -3.86 -6.00 -8.08
N MET A 37 -4.73 -5.93 -7.08
CA MET A 37 -5.64 -7.02 -6.74
C MET A 37 -6.55 -7.35 -7.93
N LYS A 38 -7.09 -6.35 -8.62
CA LYS A 38 -7.93 -6.57 -9.81
C LYS A 38 -7.15 -7.29 -10.92
N SER A 39 -5.96 -6.81 -11.23
CA SER A 39 -5.07 -7.40 -12.24
C SER A 39 -4.68 -8.85 -11.90
N ALA A 40 -4.27 -9.13 -10.66
CA ALA A 40 -3.84 -10.47 -10.26
C ALA A 40 -5.01 -11.45 -10.05
N VAL A 41 -6.08 -11.02 -9.35
CA VAL A 41 -7.17 -11.90 -8.93
C VAL A 41 -8.27 -12.01 -10.01
N GLU A 42 -8.76 -10.89 -10.54
CA GLU A 42 -9.87 -10.92 -11.51
C GLU A 42 -9.41 -11.35 -12.91
N TYR A 43 -8.35 -10.71 -13.41
CA TYR A 43 -7.79 -11.00 -14.74
C TYR A 43 -6.87 -12.22 -14.72
N GLY A 44 -5.92 -12.27 -13.77
CA GLY A 44 -5.01 -13.39 -13.59
C GLY A 44 -5.68 -14.68 -13.12
N LYS A 45 -6.91 -14.62 -12.58
CA LYS A 45 -7.62 -15.75 -11.94
C LYS A 45 -6.86 -16.36 -10.76
N MET A 46 -5.98 -15.59 -10.13
CA MET A 46 -5.28 -16.01 -8.93
C MET A 46 -6.24 -16.05 -7.73
N PRO A 47 -6.22 -17.09 -6.89
CA PRO A 47 -7.01 -17.10 -5.66
C PRO A 47 -6.61 -15.95 -4.73
N LYS A 48 -7.60 -15.18 -4.25
CA LYS A 48 -7.38 -14.03 -3.36
C LYS A 48 -6.56 -14.38 -2.11
N LYS A 49 -6.76 -15.59 -1.55
CA LYS A 49 -6.00 -16.06 -0.38
C LYS A 49 -4.50 -16.19 -0.68
N SER A 50 -4.15 -16.73 -1.84
CA SER A 50 -2.76 -16.85 -2.28
C SER A 50 -2.16 -15.48 -2.59
N PHE A 51 -2.94 -14.58 -3.19
CA PHE A 51 -2.50 -13.21 -3.45
C PHE A 51 -2.17 -12.48 -2.15
N ILE A 52 -3.09 -12.49 -1.16
CA ILE A 52 -2.87 -11.81 0.13
C ILE A 52 -1.63 -12.36 0.84
N ALA A 53 -1.39 -13.66 0.79
CA ALA A 53 -0.23 -14.29 1.45
C ALA A 53 1.12 -13.82 0.86
N LEU A 54 1.19 -13.58 -0.44
CA LEU A 54 2.41 -13.11 -1.12
C LEU A 54 2.55 -11.58 -1.11
N PHE A 55 1.42 -10.88 -1.19
CA PHE A 55 1.37 -9.42 -1.26
C PHE A 55 1.64 -8.76 0.10
N THR A 56 1.11 -9.35 1.19
CA THR A 56 1.29 -8.80 2.55
C THR A 56 2.76 -8.83 2.94
N GLY A 57 3.35 -7.67 3.24
CA GLY A 57 4.76 -7.53 3.65
C GLY A 57 5.73 -7.22 2.51
N ASN A 58 5.32 -7.40 1.25
CA ASN A 58 6.13 -7.10 0.05
C ASN A 58 5.41 -6.14 -0.91
N GLU A 59 4.49 -5.32 -0.41
CA GLU A 59 3.55 -4.51 -1.20
C GLU A 59 4.24 -3.57 -2.22
N SER A 60 5.42 -3.04 -1.87
CA SER A 60 6.23 -2.15 -2.72
C SER A 60 7.38 -2.85 -3.47
N SER A 61 7.55 -4.15 -3.26
CA SER A 61 8.59 -4.94 -3.93
C SER A 61 8.02 -5.68 -5.13
N GLU A 62 8.81 -5.80 -6.19
CA GLU A 62 8.47 -6.63 -7.35
C GLU A 62 8.76 -8.12 -7.11
N ALA A 63 9.44 -8.47 -6.02
CA ALA A 63 9.88 -9.84 -5.74
C ALA A 63 8.72 -10.84 -5.69
N TRP A 64 7.55 -10.46 -5.14
CA TRP A 64 6.39 -11.35 -5.11
C TRP A 64 5.80 -11.59 -6.51
N LEU A 65 5.93 -10.62 -7.41
CA LEU A 65 5.49 -10.74 -8.79
C LEU A 65 6.43 -11.67 -9.55
N ASP A 66 7.75 -11.48 -9.41
CA ASP A 66 8.75 -12.34 -10.03
C ASP A 66 8.63 -13.80 -9.53
N GLU A 67 8.35 -14.01 -8.24
CA GLU A 67 8.09 -15.34 -7.68
C GLU A 67 6.88 -16.01 -8.37
N ILE A 68 5.79 -15.26 -8.60
CA ILE A 68 4.61 -15.79 -9.29
C ILE A 68 4.93 -16.09 -10.76
N LEU A 69 5.64 -15.21 -11.44
CA LEU A 69 6.02 -15.38 -12.85
C LEU A 69 7.00 -16.54 -13.05
N SER A 70 7.85 -16.80 -12.06
CA SER A 70 8.75 -17.95 -12.04
C SER A 70 8.05 -19.27 -11.66
N SER A 71 6.84 -19.20 -11.13
CA SER A 71 6.06 -20.38 -10.75
C SER A 71 5.29 -20.97 -11.94
N ASP A 72 5.25 -22.30 -12.06
CA ASP A 72 4.46 -23.03 -13.09
C ASP A 72 2.95 -23.07 -12.79
N LYS A 73 2.43 -22.03 -12.14
CA LYS A 73 1.02 -21.97 -11.78
C LYS A 73 0.17 -21.53 -12.98
N PRO A 74 -1.07 -22.04 -13.12
CA PRO A 74 -1.91 -21.75 -14.29
C PRO A 74 -2.30 -20.26 -14.43
N TYR A 75 -2.12 -19.46 -13.37
CA TYR A 75 -2.35 -18.02 -13.39
C TYR A 75 -1.10 -17.19 -13.75
N ALA A 76 0.10 -17.78 -13.73
CA ALA A 76 1.34 -17.06 -14.01
C ALA A 76 1.36 -16.48 -15.43
N GLU A 77 0.99 -17.27 -16.44
CA GLU A 77 0.89 -16.83 -17.84
C GLU A 77 -0.11 -15.68 -18.04
N LYS A 78 -1.23 -15.68 -17.30
CA LYS A 78 -2.22 -14.60 -17.36
C LYS A 78 -1.73 -13.33 -16.68
N ILE A 79 -1.06 -13.47 -15.54
CA ILE A 79 -0.45 -12.36 -14.81
C ILE A 79 0.67 -11.74 -15.64
N LYS A 80 1.47 -12.54 -16.35
CA LYS A 80 2.54 -12.09 -17.26
C LYS A 80 2.04 -11.12 -18.32
N ARG A 81 0.83 -11.34 -18.86
CA ARG A 81 0.21 -10.40 -19.82
C ARG A 81 -0.13 -9.04 -19.22
N ASN A 82 -0.39 -8.99 -17.91
CA ASN A 82 -0.74 -7.79 -17.17
C ASN A 82 0.42 -7.32 -16.27
N GLU A 83 1.62 -7.89 -16.43
CA GLU A 83 2.80 -7.64 -15.60
C GLU A 83 3.19 -6.17 -15.62
N GLU A 84 3.18 -5.53 -16.79
CA GLU A 84 3.51 -4.10 -16.91
C GLU A 84 2.57 -3.22 -16.06
N GLU A 85 1.27 -3.49 -16.06
CA GLU A 85 0.29 -2.73 -15.29
C GLU A 85 0.48 -2.94 -13.78
N ILE A 86 0.83 -4.17 -13.37
CA ILE A 86 1.15 -4.48 -11.98
C ILE A 86 2.44 -3.77 -11.56
N ARG A 87 3.53 -3.88 -12.34
CA ARG A 87 4.80 -3.19 -12.07
C ARG A 87 4.63 -1.67 -12.01
N ARG A 88 3.84 -1.08 -12.91
CA ARG A 88 3.50 0.36 -12.84
C ARG A 88 2.81 0.73 -11.53
N SER A 89 1.92 -0.13 -11.04
CA SER A 89 1.21 0.09 -9.77
C SER A 89 2.16 -0.06 -8.57
N ILE A 90 3.09 -1.02 -8.60
CA ILE A 90 4.13 -1.21 -7.58
C ILE A 90 5.09 -0.01 -7.58
N ALA A 91 5.52 0.47 -8.75
CA ALA A 91 6.35 1.66 -8.88
C ALA A 91 5.68 2.90 -8.26
N LYS A 92 4.38 3.07 -8.46
CA LYS A 92 3.59 4.13 -7.79
C LYS A 92 3.54 3.96 -6.28
N LEU A 93 3.43 2.73 -5.77
CA LEU A 93 3.53 2.47 -4.32
C LEU A 93 4.90 2.88 -3.79
N LYS A 94 5.97 2.51 -4.49
CA LYS A 94 7.35 2.89 -4.13
C LYS A 94 7.56 4.41 -4.15
N MET A 95 7.01 5.12 -5.14
CA MET A 95 7.02 6.59 -5.15
C MET A 95 6.33 7.18 -3.91
N ILE A 96 5.21 6.60 -3.46
CA ILE A 96 4.53 7.05 -2.25
C ILE A 96 5.42 6.81 -1.01
N GLU A 97 6.14 5.68 -0.97
CA GLU A 97 7.11 5.42 0.11
C GLU A 97 8.26 6.43 0.12
N GLU A 98 8.77 6.80 -1.05
CA GLU A 98 9.82 7.81 -1.20
C GLU A 98 9.32 9.21 -0.82
N GLU A 99 8.13 9.60 -1.29
CA GLU A 99 7.49 10.89 -0.97
C GLU A 99 7.21 11.05 0.54
N THR A 100 6.71 9.99 1.18
CA THR A 100 6.34 10.03 2.61
C THR A 100 7.49 9.64 3.53
N SER A 101 8.59 9.09 3.00
CA SER A 101 9.67 8.45 3.75
C SER A 101 9.17 7.38 4.74
N LEU A 102 8.03 6.75 4.42
CA LEU A 102 7.37 5.72 5.21
C LEU A 102 7.06 4.51 4.34
N ASN A 103 7.25 3.31 4.87
CA ASN A 103 6.82 2.11 4.15
C ASN A 103 5.29 2.04 4.10
N VAL A 104 4.74 1.34 3.11
CA VAL A 104 3.28 1.20 2.93
C VAL A 104 2.61 0.65 4.19
N GLN A 105 3.29 -0.28 4.88
CA GLN A 105 2.83 -0.85 6.15
C GLN A 105 2.65 0.20 7.26
N ASN A 106 3.62 1.08 7.47
CA ASN A 106 3.55 2.16 8.46
C ASN A 106 2.47 3.16 8.08
N ILE A 107 2.32 3.52 6.79
CA ILE A 107 1.25 4.41 6.35
C ILE A 107 -0.11 3.81 6.73
N LYS A 108 -0.32 2.51 6.48
CA LYS A 108 -1.54 1.76 6.87
C LYS A 108 -1.75 1.72 8.37
N ASP A 109 -0.69 1.48 9.15
CA ASP A 109 -0.77 1.39 10.60
C ASP A 109 -1.04 2.76 11.27
N ILE A 110 -0.39 3.83 10.82
CA ILE A 110 -0.62 5.19 11.32
C ILE A 110 -2.05 5.61 10.99
N SER A 111 -2.50 5.39 9.76
CA SER A 111 -3.88 5.69 9.34
C SER A 111 -4.91 4.93 10.17
N ARG A 112 -4.67 3.64 10.45
CA ARG A 112 -5.54 2.83 11.31
C ARG A 112 -5.61 3.39 12.73
N ARG A 113 -4.46 3.73 13.33
CA ARG A 113 -4.39 4.31 14.68
C ARG A 113 -5.11 5.65 14.76
N MET A 114 -4.99 6.47 13.72
CA MET A 114 -5.65 7.77 13.61
C MET A 114 -7.17 7.62 13.56
N SER A 115 -7.72 6.76 12.69
CA SER A 115 -9.17 6.51 12.65
C SER A 115 -9.73 5.94 13.96
N ILE A 116 -8.95 5.12 14.69
CA ILE A 116 -9.36 4.61 16.00
C ILE A 116 -9.40 5.74 17.04
N GLY A 117 -8.45 6.69 16.97
CA GLY A 117 -8.40 7.85 17.86
C GLY A 117 -9.59 8.78 17.66
N GLU A 118 -9.94 9.07 16.40
CA GLU A 118 -11.10 9.91 16.06
C GLU A 118 -12.44 9.26 16.43
N ALA A 119 -12.57 7.94 16.27
CA ALA A 119 -13.81 7.22 16.60
C ALA A 119 -14.05 7.06 18.11
N LYS A 120 -13.03 7.28 18.94
CA LYS A 120 -13.09 7.18 20.41
C LYS A 120 -13.15 8.54 21.11
N ALA A 121 -12.97 9.63 20.36
CA ALA A 121 -13.02 11.01 20.86
C ALA A 121 -14.45 11.57 20.82
#